data_AF-A0A5N6V4U4-F1
#
_entry.id   AF-A0A5N6V4U4-F1
#
_cell.length_a   1.000
_cell.length_b   1.000
_cell.length_c   1.000
_cell.angle_alpha   90.00
_cell.angle_beta   90.00
_cell.angle_gamma   90.00
#
_symmetry.space_group_name_H-M   'P 1'
#
loop_
_entity.id
_entity.type
_entity.pdbx_description
1 polymer ?
#
loop_
_entity_poly.entity_id
_entity_poly.type
_entity_poly.pdbx_seq_one_letter_code
_entity_poly.pdbx_strand_id
1 'polypeptide(L)'
;MDDMELCLTSPLSEKEPWRLNSEAQNLLHAGSEKSAKAACVQEGIRLQMGITTRSPRIAPHEDLHYQDWRIPAGTPVSMISWFIHTNGRLFPNGLAFQPERWIKAAEVGFRLDKYQTSFMRGGRQCSGINISCASISLAYCQVNLSLAFLIRRFELKLYKTMPRDVSPDCNCFVAYPPKDSYGTRIRVKAVVRD
;
A
#
# COMPACT_ATOMS: atom_id res chain seq x y z
N MET A 1 13.11 -11.53 29.25
CA MET A 1 12.56 -12.21 28.06
C MET A 1 11.04 -12.34 28.23
N ASP A 2 10.34 -11.26 28.58
CA ASP A 2 9.08 -11.37 29.36
C ASP A 2 7.93 -10.47 28.85
N ASP A 3 8.11 -9.77 27.72
CA ASP A 3 7.09 -8.87 27.15
C ASP A 3 6.19 -9.51 26.06
N MET A 4 6.40 -10.80 25.74
CA MET A 4 5.74 -11.46 24.60
C MET A 4 4.57 -12.39 24.98
N GLU A 5 4.40 -12.74 26.27
CA GLU A 5 3.35 -13.67 26.72
C GLU A 5 2.02 -12.99 27.07
N LEU A 6 2.03 -11.69 27.41
CA LEU A 6 0.86 -10.96 27.91
C LEU A 6 -0.19 -10.57 26.85
N CYS A 7 0.07 -10.75 25.55
CA CYS A 7 -0.86 -10.29 24.49
C CYS A 7 -1.84 -11.35 23.95
N LEU A 8 -1.69 -12.63 24.33
CA LEU A 8 -2.52 -13.73 23.80
C LEU A 8 -3.71 -14.11 24.69
N THR A 9 -3.76 -13.64 25.95
CA THR A 9 -4.73 -14.10 26.96
C THR A 9 -5.82 -13.07 27.32
N SER A 10 -5.71 -11.82 26.88
CA SER A 10 -6.75 -10.80 27.13
C SER A 10 -8.07 -11.17 26.43
N PRO A 11 -9.23 -11.19 27.12
CA PRO A 11 -10.53 -11.46 26.51
C PRO A 11 -10.83 -10.56 25.31
N LEU A 12 -11.54 -11.10 24.31
CA LEU A 12 -11.92 -10.36 23.08
C LEU A 12 -12.70 -9.06 23.35
N SER A 13 -13.34 -8.93 24.52
CA SER A 13 -14.06 -7.72 24.96
C SER A 13 -13.18 -6.54 25.34
N GLU A 14 -11.89 -6.74 25.62
CA GLU A 14 -10.98 -5.69 26.10
C GLU A 14 -10.10 -5.08 24.99
N LYS A 15 -10.10 -5.68 23.80
CA LYS A 15 -9.33 -5.18 22.66
C LYS A 15 -10.14 -4.15 21.88
N GLU A 16 -9.71 -2.89 21.96
CA GLU A 16 -10.28 -1.78 21.17
C GLU A 16 -10.50 -2.17 19.69
N PRO A 17 -11.65 -1.83 19.06
CA PRO A 17 -12.01 -2.35 17.73
C PRO A 17 -10.98 -2.11 16.63
N TRP A 18 -10.22 -1.02 16.70
CA TRP A 18 -9.13 -0.74 15.76
C TRP A 18 -7.85 -1.55 16.04
N ARG A 19 -7.59 -1.97 17.29
CA ARG A 19 -6.49 -2.89 17.63
C ARG A 19 -6.79 -4.28 17.09
N LEU A 20 -8.02 -4.78 17.26
CA LEU A 20 -8.48 -6.04 16.65
C LEU A 20 -8.28 -6.06 15.13
N ASN A 21 -8.66 -5.00 14.42
CA ASN A 21 -8.41 -4.89 12.98
C ASN A 21 -6.91 -4.91 12.64
N SER A 22 -6.06 -4.25 13.43
CA SER A 22 -4.61 -4.27 13.18
C SER A 22 -3.95 -5.63 13.45
N GLU A 23 -4.41 -6.38 14.44
CA GLU A 23 -3.96 -7.76 14.69
C GLU A 23 -4.47 -8.72 13.61
N ALA A 24 -5.74 -8.62 13.20
CA ALA A 24 -6.31 -9.42 12.12
C ALA A 24 -5.62 -9.16 10.78
N GLN A 25 -5.30 -7.90 10.46
CA GLN A 25 -4.47 -7.54 9.30
C GLN A 25 -3.09 -8.17 9.41
N ASN A 26 -2.42 -8.07 10.56
CA ASN A 26 -1.11 -8.71 10.78
C ASN A 26 -1.16 -10.23 10.55
N LEU A 27 -2.22 -10.92 11.00
CA LEU A 27 -2.36 -12.38 10.85
C LEU A 27 -2.62 -12.79 9.40
N LEU A 28 -3.43 -12.03 8.64
CA LEU A 28 -3.67 -12.27 7.21
C LEU A 28 -2.43 -11.95 6.35
N HIS A 29 -1.62 -10.96 6.76
CA HIS A 29 -0.36 -10.64 6.09
C HIS A 29 0.75 -11.64 6.45
N ALA A 30 0.90 -12.05 7.71
CA ALA A 30 1.95 -12.98 8.14
C ALA A 30 1.95 -14.34 7.39
N GLY A 31 0.78 -14.82 6.97
CA GLY A 31 0.65 -16.02 6.13
C GLY A 31 0.95 -15.82 4.64
N SER A 32 0.87 -14.58 4.14
CA SER A 32 0.97 -14.26 2.70
C SER A 32 2.26 -13.54 2.30
N GLU A 33 2.92 -12.83 3.22
CA GLU A 33 4.14 -12.01 3.01
C GLU A 33 5.31 -12.78 2.38
N LYS A 34 5.43 -14.10 2.64
CA LYS A 34 6.47 -14.96 2.06
C LYS A 34 6.20 -15.39 0.61
N SER A 35 5.02 -15.08 0.06
CA SER A 35 4.64 -15.48 -1.30
C SER A 35 5.00 -14.41 -2.33
N ALA A 36 5.71 -14.80 -3.40
CA ALA A 36 6.09 -13.90 -4.48
C ALA A 36 4.88 -13.16 -5.11
N LYS A 37 3.69 -13.78 -5.12
CA LYS A 37 2.46 -13.14 -5.61
C LYS A 37 2.01 -11.98 -4.72
N ALA A 38 1.94 -12.18 -3.40
CA ALA A 38 1.59 -11.12 -2.46
C ALA A 38 2.63 -9.99 -2.49
N ALA A 39 3.92 -10.34 -2.60
CA ALA A 39 5.00 -9.38 -2.75
C ALA A 39 4.86 -8.53 -4.03
N CYS A 40 4.52 -9.13 -5.17
CA CYS A 40 4.19 -8.41 -6.41
C CYS A 40 2.96 -7.49 -6.26
N VAL A 41 1.93 -7.93 -5.55
CA VAL A 41 0.74 -7.09 -5.30
C VAL A 41 1.04 -5.94 -4.35
N GLN A 42 1.81 -6.15 -3.28
CA GLN A 42 2.23 -5.07 -2.37
C GLN A 42 3.11 -4.04 -3.07
N GLU A 43 4.07 -4.49 -3.89
CA GLU A 43 4.93 -3.59 -4.67
C GLU A 43 4.14 -2.85 -5.77
N GLY A 44 3.17 -3.51 -6.39
CA GLY A 44 2.22 -2.88 -7.31
C GLY A 44 1.33 -1.84 -6.61
N ILE A 45 0.84 -2.12 -5.41
CA ILE A 45 0.05 -1.18 -4.59
C ILE A 45 0.89 0.00 -4.09
N ARG A 46 2.20 -0.19 -3.91
CA ARG A 46 3.16 0.86 -3.54
C ARG A 46 3.49 1.78 -4.73
N LEU A 47 3.68 1.21 -5.92
CA LEU A 47 4.08 1.95 -7.13
C LEU A 47 2.91 2.51 -7.92
N GLN A 48 1.70 1.96 -7.79
CA GLN A 48 0.52 2.64 -8.29
C GLN A 48 0.36 3.96 -7.54
N MET A 49 0.46 5.06 -8.28
CA MET A 49 0.23 6.38 -7.71
C MET A 49 -1.27 6.61 -7.61
N GLY A 50 -1.84 6.17 -6.49
CA GLY A 50 -3.25 6.36 -6.16
C GLY A 50 -3.56 7.82 -5.84
N ILE A 51 -4.08 8.08 -4.64
CA ILE A 51 -4.40 9.45 -4.23
C ILE A 51 -3.11 10.23 -3.96
N THR A 52 -2.82 11.20 -4.82
CA THR A 52 -1.65 12.10 -4.72
C THR A 52 -1.99 13.45 -4.09
N THR A 53 -3.26 13.74 -3.83
CA THR A 53 -3.65 14.91 -3.04
C THR A 53 -3.29 14.74 -1.56
N ARG A 54 -2.85 15.85 -0.95
CA ARG A 54 -2.70 15.97 0.50
C ARG A 54 -4.07 15.84 1.17
N SER A 55 -4.20 14.96 2.15
CA SER A 55 -5.38 14.92 3.03
C SER A 55 -5.00 15.55 4.37
N PRO A 56 -5.26 16.86 4.58
CA PRO A 56 -4.85 17.54 5.81
C PRO A 56 -5.62 17.03 7.03
N ARG A 57 -4.96 17.11 8.18
CA ARG A 57 -5.54 16.97 9.51
C ARG A 57 -5.23 18.24 10.28
N ILE A 58 -6.22 18.73 11.03
CA ILE A 58 -6.11 19.93 11.84
C ILE A 58 -6.39 19.48 13.27
N ALA A 59 -5.49 19.79 14.19
CA ALA A 59 -5.74 19.72 15.62
C ALA A 59 -6.33 21.08 16.04
N PRO A 60 -7.64 21.18 16.37
CA PRO A 60 -8.30 22.48 16.52
C PRO A 60 -8.02 23.19 17.85
N HIS A 61 -7.61 22.44 18.88
CA HIS A 61 -7.55 22.92 20.28
C HIS A 61 -6.26 22.53 21.02
N GLU A 62 -5.36 21.79 20.36
CA GLU A 62 -4.10 21.30 20.95
C GLU A 62 -2.93 21.62 20.02
N ASP A 63 -1.78 21.93 20.61
CA ASP A 63 -0.53 22.06 19.88
C ASP A 63 0.09 20.67 19.67
N LEU A 64 0.44 20.34 18.44
CA LEU A 64 1.07 19.06 18.12
C LEU A 64 2.59 19.19 18.29
N HIS A 65 3.18 18.31 19.09
CA HIS A 65 4.63 18.23 19.24
C HIS A 65 5.20 17.09 18.38
N TYR A 66 6.21 17.40 17.56
CA TYR A 66 6.92 16.44 16.73
C TYR A 66 8.43 16.66 16.85
N GLN A 67 9.12 15.78 17.58
CA GLN A 67 10.52 15.98 17.96
C GLN A 67 10.66 17.36 18.64
N ASP A 68 11.62 18.18 18.22
CA ASP A 68 11.84 19.52 18.77
C ASP A 68 10.86 20.60 18.24
N TRP A 69 9.94 20.22 17.34
CA TRP A 69 8.99 21.14 16.69
C TRP A 69 7.65 21.19 17.43
N ARG A 70 7.20 22.41 17.74
CA ARG A 70 5.83 22.72 18.18
C ARG A 70 5.03 23.25 17.00
N ILE A 71 3.94 22.57 16.67
CA ILE A 71 2.99 22.93 15.61
C ILE A 71 1.74 23.51 16.29
N PRO A 72 1.43 24.80 16.12
CA PRO A 72 0.29 25.42 16.82
C PRO A 72 -1.07 24.82 16.45
N ALA A 73 -2.00 24.83 17.40
CA ALA A 73 -3.41 24.53 17.19
C ALA A 73 -3.98 25.31 15.97
N GLY A 74 -4.86 24.67 15.21
CA GLY A 74 -5.41 25.18 13.95
C GLY A 74 -4.53 24.95 12.72
N THR A 75 -3.27 24.51 12.86
CA THR A 75 -2.37 24.28 11.71
C THR A 75 -2.76 23.00 10.93
N PRO A 76 -2.98 23.07 9.60
CA PRO A 76 -3.24 21.89 8.77
C PRO A 76 -1.97 21.12 8.45
N VAL A 77 -1.79 19.95 9.06
CA VAL A 77 -0.68 19.03 8.80
C VAL A 77 -1.09 17.98 7.76
N SER A 78 -0.24 17.70 6.77
CA SER A 78 -0.53 16.71 5.73
C SER A 78 0.71 15.97 5.23
N MET A 79 0.51 14.72 4.84
CA MET A 79 1.50 13.86 4.19
C MET A 79 1.00 13.42 2.81
N ILE A 80 1.92 13.08 1.91
CA ILE A 80 1.61 12.43 0.62
C ILE A 80 2.32 11.08 0.63
N SER A 81 1.57 10.00 0.39
CA SER A 81 2.11 8.63 0.42
C SER A 81 3.29 8.45 -0.55
N TRP A 82 3.24 9.11 -1.71
CA TRP A 82 4.33 9.18 -2.69
C TRP A 82 5.70 9.49 -2.06
N PHE A 83 5.80 10.48 -1.16
CA PHE A 83 7.08 10.84 -0.53
C PHE A 83 7.60 9.77 0.44
N ILE A 84 6.72 8.94 0.99
CA ILE A 84 7.10 7.80 1.84
C ILE A 84 7.57 6.66 0.96
N HIS A 85 6.79 6.34 -0.07
CA HIS A 85 7.05 5.24 -1.01
C HIS A 85 8.30 5.44 -1.87
N THR A 86 8.70 6.69 -2.13
CA THR A 86 9.92 7.06 -2.86
C THR A 86 11.11 7.41 -1.96
N ASN A 87 10.94 7.39 -0.63
CA ASN A 87 12.02 7.68 0.30
C ASN A 87 13.11 6.61 0.23
N GLY A 88 14.28 6.95 -0.31
CA GLY A 88 15.40 6.02 -0.48
C GLY A 88 15.92 5.37 0.81
N ARG A 89 15.64 5.94 1.99
CA ARG A 89 15.97 5.33 3.29
C ARG A 89 15.04 4.17 3.68
N LEU A 90 13.78 4.20 3.21
CA LEU A 90 12.77 3.17 3.49
C LEU A 90 12.65 2.18 2.32
N PHE A 91 12.70 2.70 1.10
CA PHE A 91 12.61 1.95 -0.15
C PHE A 91 13.82 2.28 -1.03
N PRO A 92 14.96 1.57 -0.86
CA PRO A 92 16.08 1.66 -1.78
C PRO A 92 15.61 1.39 -3.21
N ASN A 93 15.98 2.27 -4.14
CA ASN A 93 15.46 2.33 -5.52
C ASN A 93 13.92 2.40 -5.56
N GLY A 94 13.31 3.33 -4.82
CA GLY A 94 11.86 3.42 -4.63
C GLY A 94 11.01 3.54 -5.90
N LEU A 95 11.56 3.98 -7.03
CA LEU A 95 10.85 4.01 -8.33
C LEU A 95 10.93 2.68 -9.11
N ALA A 96 11.80 1.75 -8.70
CA ALA A 96 11.92 0.43 -9.33
C ALA A 96 10.94 -0.57 -8.71
N PHE A 97 10.29 -1.36 -9.57
CA PHE A 97 9.46 -2.50 -9.17
C PHE A 97 10.36 -3.65 -8.72
N GLN A 98 10.48 -3.86 -7.41
CA GLN A 98 11.32 -4.91 -6.81
C GLN A 98 10.51 -5.64 -5.73
N PRO A 99 9.66 -6.63 -6.08
CA PRO A 99 8.81 -7.31 -5.12
C PRO A 99 9.61 -8.07 -4.04
N GLU A 100 10.84 -8.49 -4.35
CA GLU A 100 11.72 -9.21 -3.44
C GLU A 100 11.99 -8.46 -2.13
N ARG A 101 11.83 -7.12 -2.12
CA ARG A 101 11.98 -6.30 -0.91
C ARG A 101 11.00 -6.69 0.20
N TRP A 102 9.79 -7.12 -0.14
CA TRP A 102 8.76 -7.49 0.84
C TRP A 102 9.09 -8.83 1.50
N ILE A 103 9.59 -9.79 0.71
CA ILE A 103 10.04 -11.10 1.20
C ILE A 103 11.26 -10.91 2.11
N LYS A 104 12.28 -10.18 1.65
CA LYS A 104 13.50 -9.90 2.43
C LYS A 104 13.20 -9.12 3.71
N ALA A 105 12.25 -8.17 3.68
CA ALA A 105 11.82 -7.45 4.87
C ALA A 105 11.16 -8.38 5.90
N ALA A 106 10.29 -9.29 5.45
CA ALA A 106 9.68 -10.30 6.32
C ALA A 106 10.71 -11.29 6.90
N GLU A 107 11.73 -11.69 6.13
CA GLU A 107 12.83 -12.55 6.58
C GLU A 107 13.65 -11.92 7.72
N VAL A 108 13.93 -10.61 7.65
CA VAL A 108 14.67 -9.87 8.70
C VAL A 108 13.75 -9.30 9.80
N GLY A 109 12.46 -9.61 9.79
CA GLY A 109 11.47 -9.08 10.75
C GLY A 109 11.17 -7.58 10.60
N PHE A 110 11.63 -6.93 9.53
CA PHE A 110 11.38 -5.51 9.28
C PHE A 110 9.95 -5.31 8.78
N ARG A 111 9.15 -4.64 9.59
CA ARG A 111 7.73 -4.35 9.36
C ARG A 111 7.52 -3.26 8.28
N LEU A 112 7.84 -3.60 7.02
CA LEU A 112 7.74 -2.73 5.84
C LEU A 112 6.29 -2.31 5.55
N ASP A 113 5.33 -3.15 5.93
CA ASP A 113 3.89 -2.87 5.96
C ASP A 113 3.55 -1.56 6.69
N LYS A 114 4.31 -1.18 7.72
CA LYS A 114 4.07 0.05 8.49
C LYS A 114 4.22 1.31 7.63
N TYR A 115 4.99 1.24 6.56
CA TYR A 115 5.26 2.32 5.61
C TYR A 115 4.39 2.24 4.34
N GLN A 116 3.54 1.21 4.24
CA GLN A 116 2.55 1.10 3.17
C GLN A 116 1.36 2.05 3.44
N THR A 117 1.37 3.22 2.81
CA THR A 117 0.38 4.29 3.06
C THR A 117 -0.56 4.58 1.88
N SER A 118 -0.62 3.71 0.87
CA SER A 118 -1.50 3.89 -0.31
C SER A 118 -2.98 4.06 0.04
N PHE A 119 -3.43 3.47 1.15
CA PHE A 119 -4.81 3.54 1.67
C PHE A 119 -4.95 4.41 2.93
N MET A 120 -3.96 5.27 3.19
CA MET A 120 -3.83 6.06 4.43
C MET A 120 -3.67 5.18 5.67
N ARG A 121 -3.49 5.77 6.86
CA ARG A 121 -3.28 5.02 8.11
C ARG A 121 -3.88 5.75 9.32
N GLY A 122 -4.09 5.02 10.42
CA GLY A 122 -4.72 5.54 11.65
C GLY A 122 -6.25 5.61 11.56
N GLY A 123 -6.89 6.39 12.44
CA GLY A 123 -8.36 6.46 12.55
C GLY A 123 -9.11 7.02 11.33
N ARG A 124 -8.39 7.51 10.31
CA ARG A 124 -8.93 7.92 9.01
C ARG A 124 -8.29 7.16 7.83
N GLN A 125 -7.83 5.93 8.07
CA GLN A 125 -7.52 4.97 7.02
C GLN A 125 -8.76 4.71 6.15
N CYS A 126 -8.57 4.30 4.90
CA CYS A 126 -9.68 3.98 4.01
C CYS A 126 -10.63 2.97 4.67
N SER A 127 -11.88 3.34 4.95
CA SER A 127 -12.88 2.40 5.48
C SER A 127 -13.11 1.22 4.52
N GLY A 128 -12.82 1.41 3.23
CA GLY A 128 -12.76 0.33 2.23
C GLY A 128 -11.77 -0.78 2.59
N ILE A 129 -10.66 -0.50 3.29
CA ILE A 129 -9.77 -1.55 3.83
C ILE A 129 -10.44 -2.38 4.93
N ASN A 130 -11.27 -1.77 5.79
CA ASN A 130 -11.83 -2.44 6.98
C ASN A 130 -13.22 -3.05 6.74
N ILE A 131 -14.04 -2.45 5.87
CA ILE A 131 -15.22 -3.13 5.31
C ILE A 131 -14.75 -4.29 4.44
N SER A 132 -13.62 -4.10 3.75
CA SER A 132 -12.82 -5.20 3.24
C SER A 132 -11.85 -5.79 4.27
N CYS A 133 -12.15 -5.88 5.57
CA CYS A 133 -11.47 -6.88 6.41
C CYS A 133 -12.10 -8.24 6.13
N ALA A 134 -13.43 -8.33 6.21
CA ALA A 134 -14.19 -9.51 5.78
C ALA A 134 -13.98 -9.81 4.28
N SER A 135 -13.72 -8.79 3.47
CA SER A 135 -13.37 -8.88 2.04
C SER A 135 -11.91 -8.54 1.73
N ILE A 136 -10.94 -8.68 2.65
CA ILE A 136 -9.51 -8.42 2.34
C ILE A 136 -8.99 -9.53 1.45
N SER A 137 -9.40 -10.76 1.79
CA SER A 137 -9.45 -11.89 0.89
C SER A 137 -10.10 -11.46 -0.43
N LEU A 138 -11.31 -10.90 -0.46
CA LEU A 138 -11.95 -10.57 -1.75
C LEU A 138 -11.17 -9.55 -2.60
N ALA A 139 -10.70 -8.42 -2.07
CA ALA A 139 -10.00 -7.40 -2.86
C ALA A 139 -8.60 -7.88 -3.31
N TYR A 140 -7.80 -8.43 -2.40
CA TYR A 140 -6.50 -9.00 -2.76
C TYR A 140 -6.65 -10.27 -3.62
N CYS A 141 -7.65 -11.12 -3.38
CA CYS A 141 -7.97 -12.25 -4.26
C CYS A 141 -8.49 -11.77 -5.61
N GLN A 142 -9.26 -10.69 -5.73
CA GLN A 142 -9.76 -10.22 -7.02
C GLN A 142 -8.61 -9.67 -7.87
N VAL A 143 -7.65 -8.97 -7.26
CA VAL A 143 -6.38 -8.60 -7.92
C VAL A 143 -5.55 -9.85 -8.24
N ASN A 144 -5.34 -10.76 -7.29
CA ASN A 144 -4.55 -11.98 -7.50
C ASN A 144 -5.17 -12.94 -8.55
N LEU A 145 -6.49 -13.08 -8.59
CA LEU A 145 -7.24 -13.93 -9.51
C LEU A 145 -7.28 -13.29 -10.90
N SER A 146 -7.53 -11.99 -11.00
CA SER A 146 -7.43 -11.27 -12.27
C SER A 146 -6.01 -11.35 -12.84
N LEU A 147 -4.99 -11.13 -12.00
CA LEU A 147 -3.59 -11.25 -12.39
C LEU A 147 -3.23 -12.68 -12.81
N ALA A 148 -3.64 -13.69 -12.03
CA ALA A 148 -3.40 -15.10 -12.36
C ALA A 148 -4.15 -15.53 -13.64
N PHE A 149 -5.37 -15.02 -13.87
CA PHE A 149 -6.15 -15.25 -15.08
C PHE A 149 -5.46 -14.65 -16.29
N LEU A 150 -5.02 -13.39 -16.19
CA LEU A 150 -4.32 -12.69 -17.27
C LEU A 150 -3.00 -13.38 -17.63
N ILE A 151 -2.15 -13.67 -16.64
CA ILE A 151 -0.84 -14.31 -16.84
C ILE A 151 -0.98 -15.73 -17.39
N ARG A 152 -1.99 -16.50 -16.95
CA ARG A 152 -2.19 -17.88 -17.45
C ARG A 152 -2.81 -17.95 -18.84
N ARG A 153 -3.71 -17.04 -19.20
CA ARG A 153 -4.48 -17.13 -20.46
C ARG A 153 -3.96 -16.28 -21.60
N PHE A 154 -3.12 -15.28 -21.35
CA PHE A 154 -2.69 -14.34 -22.40
C PHE A 154 -1.20 -14.04 -22.35
N GLU A 155 -0.52 -14.17 -23.49
CA GLU A 155 0.79 -13.56 -23.67
C GLU A 155 0.59 -12.07 -23.95
N LEU A 156 0.89 -11.24 -22.96
CA LEU A 156 0.73 -9.79 -23.02
C LEU A 156 2.04 -9.10 -23.43
N LYS A 157 1.98 -8.14 -24.35
CA LYS A 157 3.10 -7.27 -24.72
C LYS A 157 2.72 -5.80 -24.63
N LEU A 158 3.63 -4.96 -24.14
CA LEU A 158 3.46 -3.51 -24.17
C LEU A 158 3.32 -3.01 -25.62
N TYR A 159 2.40 -2.08 -25.85
CA TYR A 159 2.12 -1.53 -27.17
C TYR A 159 2.25 0.00 -27.15
N LYS A 160 3.33 0.52 -27.77
CA LYS A 160 3.62 1.97 -27.82
C LYS A 160 3.47 2.63 -26.43
N THR A 161 4.08 2.02 -25.41
CA THR A 161 4.08 2.50 -24.03
C THR A 161 5.53 2.70 -23.60
N MET A 162 5.85 3.90 -23.14
CA MET A 162 7.16 4.34 -22.68
C MET A 162 7.09 4.62 -21.16
N PRO A 163 8.21 4.71 -20.43
CA PRO A 163 8.21 5.01 -18.98
C PRO A 163 7.44 6.30 -18.62
N ARG A 164 7.44 7.31 -19.51
CA ARG A 164 6.65 8.55 -19.34
C ARG A 164 5.14 8.29 -19.22
N ASP A 165 4.62 7.27 -19.90
CA ASP A 165 3.19 6.94 -19.97
C ASP A 165 2.67 6.24 -18.70
N VAL A 166 3.60 5.94 -17.78
CA VAL A 166 3.37 5.38 -16.43
C VAL A 166 3.83 6.36 -15.34
N SER A 167 4.56 7.41 -15.71
CA SER A 167 5.07 8.42 -14.78
C SER A 167 4.00 9.46 -14.46
N PRO A 168 3.98 10.02 -13.23
CA PRO A 168 3.09 11.11 -12.88
C PRO A 168 3.50 12.39 -13.62
N ASP A 169 2.54 13.07 -14.22
CA ASP A 169 2.73 14.41 -14.80
C ASP A 169 1.88 15.45 -14.05
N CYS A 170 0.61 15.14 -13.78
CA CYS A 170 -0.27 16.00 -13.03
C CYS A 170 -0.99 15.30 -11.86
N ASN A 171 -1.29 16.09 -10.82
CA ASN A 171 -1.99 15.68 -9.62
C ASN A 171 -3.43 16.22 -9.67
N CYS A 172 -4.38 15.39 -10.07
CA CYS A 172 -5.78 15.73 -10.18
C CYS A 172 -6.60 14.79 -9.28
N PHE A 173 -6.40 14.92 -7.96
CA PHE A 173 -6.83 13.97 -6.91
C PHE A 173 -6.08 12.63 -6.95
N VAL A 174 -6.08 11.96 -8.11
CA VAL A 174 -5.15 10.87 -8.43
C VAL A 174 -4.04 11.34 -9.37
N ALA A 175 -2.97 10.56 -9.48
CA ALA A 175 -1.92 10.82 -10.47
C ALA A 175 -2.43 10.47 -11.87
N TYR A 176 -2.15 11.35 -12.83
CA TYR A 176 -2.33 11.08 -14.25
C TYR A 176 -1.00 11.14 -15.01
N PRO A 177 -0.84 10.35 -16.08
CA PRO A 177 0.27 10.48 -17.01
C PRO A 177 0.16 11.79 -17.81
N PRO A 178 1.20 12.15 -18.60
CA PRO A 178 1.17 13.34 -19.46
C PRO A 178 -0.09 13.42 -20.33
N LYS A 179 -0.60 14.63 -20.57
CA LYS A 179 -1.85 14.84 -21.34
C LYS A 179 -1.79 14.35 -22.79
N ASP A 180 -0.60 14.20 -23.37
CA ASP A 180 -0.36 13.61 -24.70
C ASP A 180 -0.22 12.07 -24.66
N SER A 181 -0.32 11.46 -23.48
CA SER A 181 -0.24 10.03 -23.27
C SER A 181 -1.61 9.36 -23.30
N TYR A 182 -1.64 8.16 -23.89
CA TYR A 182 -2.79 7.25 -23.80
C TYR A 182 -2.66 6.28 -22.61
N GLY A 183 -1.71 6.53 -21.69
CA GLY A 183 -1.40 5.67 -20.55
C GLY A 183 -0.80 4.31 -20.95
N THR A 184 -0.89 3.35 -20.04
CA THR A 184 -0.36 2.00 -20.26
C THR A 184 -1.23 1.24 -21.26
N ARG A 185 -0.66 0.92 -22.43
CA ARG A 185 -1.33 0.16 -23.49
C ARG A 185 -0.70 -1.22 -23.66
N ILE A 186 -1.54 -2.24 -23.72
CA ILE A 186 -1.15 -3.65 -23.81
C ILE A 186 -1.81 -4.26 -25.04
N ARG A 187 -1.06 -5.07 -25.78
CA ARG A 187 -1.56 -5.92 -26.88
C ARG A 187 -1.49 -7.38 -26.43
N VAL A 188 -2.61 -8.09 -26.54
CA VAL A 188 -2.62 -9.56 -26.48
C VAL A 188 -1.92 -10.08 -27.73
N LYS A 189 -0.82 -10.81 -27.56
CA LYS A 189 -0.03 -11.38 -28.66
C LYS A 189 -0.38 -12.84 -28.93
N ALA A 190 -0.81 -13.58 -27.92
CA ALA A 190 -1.36 -14.93 -28.05
C ALA A 190 -2.33 -15.23 -26.90
N VAL A 191 -3.26 -16.16 -27.13
CA VAL A 191 -4.03 -16.83 -26.07
C VAL A 191 -3.26 -18.09 -25.70
N VAL A 192 -2.81 -18.17 -24.45
CA VAL A 192 -2.21 -19.38 -23.89
C VAL A 192 -3.37 -20.33 -23.59
N ARG A 193 -3.41 -21.47 -24.27
CA ARG A 193 -4.29 -22.59 -23.96
C ARG A 193 -3.50 -23.58 -23.11
N ASP A 194 -4.13 -24.06 -22.04
CA ASP A 194 -3.65 -25.18 -21.23
C ASP A 194 -3.58 -26.47 -22.07
#